data_AF-H6RTG0-F1
#
_entry.id   AF-H6RTG0-F1
#
_cell.length_a   1.000
_cell.length_b   1.000
_cell.length_c   1.000
_cell.angle_alpha   90.00
_cell.angle_beta   90.00
_cell.angle_gamma   90.00
#
_symmetry.space_group_name_H-M   'P 1'
#
loop_
_entity.id
_entity.type
_entity.pdbx_description
1 polymer ?
#
loop_
_entity_poly.entity_id
_entity_poly.type
_entity_poly.pdbx_seq_one_letter_code
_entity_poly.pdbx_strand_id
1 'polypeptide(L)'
;MSQQPTTPGPGPSPTAHGDTPPSWPAPGTAWPAPGTQPVPDWATSTPSWQPAGPVAPTPAGAPAGVTGRTRRAVAGAALAGVAAGAVAATFLVSAVFIGTAEDIGRAMGEELAPGITEGVREGMVEGGQESMDAMLGGMLGEEGMGGWYGGMPGEAVEQFPPVEPTGLGPDETLNAYAGACFEGDLQSCDDLMYDSPPLSDYEEYGSTCGGRVKSFTVMACTELE
;
A
#
# COMPACT_ATOMS: atom_id res chain seq x y z
N MET A 1 -11.67 35.80 54.33
CA MET A 1 -12.27 36.30 53.07
C MET A 1 -12.39 35.10 52.15
N SER A 2 -13.57 34.47 52.13
CA SER A 2 -13.82 33.23 51.40
C SER A 2 -14.40 33.58 50.04
N GLN A 3 -13.67 33.27 48.97
CA GLN A 3 -14.09 33.48 47.59
C GLN A 3 -15.08 32.36 47.22
N GLN A 4 -16.28 32.72 46.75
CA GLN A 4 -17.26 31.78 46.24
C GLN A 4 -16.87 31.27 44.85
N PRO A 5 -17.21 30.03 44.47
CA PRO A 5 -16.96 29.49 43.14
C PRO A 5 -17.94 30.13 42.14
N THR A 6 -17.41 30.73 41.07
CA THR A 6 -18.17 31.19 39.91
C THR A 6 -18.48 30.00 39.00
N THR A 7 -19.76 29.69 38.83
CA THR A 7 -20.25 28.73 37.83
C THR A 7 -20.14 29.33 36.42
N PRO A 8 -19.50 28.65 35.45
CA PRO A 8 -19.49 29.09 34.06
C PRO A 8 -20.89 28.97 33.44
N GLY A 9 -21.28 29.99 32.67
CA GLY A 9 -22.57 30.03 31.97
C GLY A 9 -22.62 29.07 30.77
N PRO A 10 -23.82 28.71 30.30
CA PRO A 10 -24.00 27.83 29.15
C PRO A 10 -23.46 28.49 27.88
N GLY A 11 -22.51 27.83 27.23
CA GLY A 11 -21.95 28.25 25.94
C GLY A 11 -22.96 28.09 24.79
N PRO A 12 -22.70 28.74 23.64
CA PRO A 12 -23.57 28.64 22.46
C PRO A 12 -23.61 27.21 21.94
N SER A 13 -24.81 26.74 21.58
CA SER A 13 -25.03 25.43 20.99
C SER A 13 -24.27 25.29 19.67
N PRO A 14 -23.55 24.18 19.43
CA PRO A 14 -22.91 23.92 18.15
C PRO A 14 -23.97 23.78 17.05
N THR A 15 -23.79 24.49 15.95
CA THR A 15 -24.55 24.31 14.73
C THR A 15 -24.30 22.91 14.19
N ALA A 16 -25.37 22.12 14.07
CA ALA A 16 -25.33 20.77 13.51
C ALA A 16 -24.93 20.84 12.03
N HIS A 17 -23.67 20.55 11.72
CA HIS A 17 -23.26 20.15 10.39
C HIS A 17 -23.81 18.74 10.13
N GLY A 18 -24.48 18.57 9.00
CA GLY A 18 -25.14 17.33 8.58
C GLY A 18 -24.14 16.27 8.15
N ASP A 19 -23.31 15.83 9.08
CA ASP A 19 -22.49 14.63 8.91
C ASP A 19 -23.39 13.42 9.14
N THR A 20 -23.92 12.86 8.05
CA THR A 20 -24.50 11.52 8.07
C THR A 20 -23.42 10.56 8.58
N PRO A 21 -23.58 9.94 9.77
CA PRO A 21 -22.61 8.99 10.26
C PRO A 21 -22.52 7.81 9.29
N PRO A 22 -21.34 7.18 9.17
CA PRO A 22 -21.20 5.96 8.40
C PRO A 22 -22.22 4.93 8.93
N SER A 23 -23.08 4.45 8.04
CA SER A 23 -24.18 3.54 8.38
C SER A 23 -23.64 2.14 8.64
N TRP A 24 -22.99 1.95 9.80
CA TRP A 24 -22.65 0.63 10.27
C TRP A 24 -23.91 -0.05 10.83
N PRO A 25 -24.19 -1.30 10.44
CA PRO A 25 -25.32 -2.04 10.98
C PRO A 25 -25.15 -2.25 12.50
N ALA A 26 -26.23 -2.04 13.25
CA ALA A 26 -26.22 -2.27 14.69
C ALA A 26 -25.93 -3.76 15.00
N PRO A 27 -25.20 -4.05 16.10
CA PRO A 27 -24.91 -5.41 16.52
C PRO A 27 -26.22 -6.20 16.71
N GLY A 28 -26.35 -7.33 16.00
CA GLY A 28 -27.53 -8.19 16.02
C GLY A 28 -28.36 -8.22 14.72
N THR A 29 -28.01 -7.40 13.72
CA THR A 29 -28.57 -7.56 12.37
C THR A 29 -27.82 -8.64 11.60
N ALA A 30 -28.56 -9.61 11.07
CA ALA A 30 -27.99 -10.67 10.23
C ALA A 30 -27.35 -10.04 8.99
N TRP A 31 -26.12 -10.45 8.67
CA TRP A 31 -25.43 -10.01 7.46
C TRP A 31 -26.31 -10.21 6.23
N PRO A 32 -26.42 -9.21 5.33
CA PRO A 32 -27.15 -9.39 4.08
C PRO A 32 -26.52 -10.55 3.29
N ALA A 33 -27.38 -11.37 2.69
CA ALA A 33 -26.95 -12.50 1.88
C ALA A 33 -25.95 -12.04 0.78
N PRO A 34 -24.90 -12.82 0.48
CA PRO A 34 -23.98 -12.50 -0.60
C PRO A 34 -24.75 -12.28 -1.90
N GLY A 35 -24.71 -11.05 -2.44
CA GLY A 35 -25.38 -10.69 -3.70
C GLY A 35 -26.36 -9.51 -3.66
N THR A 36 -26.67 -8.94 -2.49
CA THR A 36 -27.56 -7.75 -2.40
C THR A 36 -26.84 -6.44 -2.13
N GLN A 37 -25.50 -6.42 -2.16
CA GLN A 37 -24.73 -5.19 -2.02
C GLN A 37 -24.91 -4.31 -3.26
N PRO A 38 -25.23 -3.01 -3.12
CA PRO A 38 -25.26 -2.08 -4.24
C PRO A 38 -23.87 -2.04 -4.88
N VAL A 39 -23.80 -2.33 -6.18
CA VAL A 39 -22.55 -2.33 -6.92
C VAL A 39 -22.09 -0.87 -7.04
N PRO A 40 -20.88 -0.51 -6.55
CA PRO A 40 -20.39 0.86 -6.65
C PRO A 40 -20.30 1.33 -8.11
N ASP A 41 -20.54 2.61 -8.33
CA ASP A 41 -20.65 3.26 -9.64
C ASP A 41 -19.39 3.01 -10.49
N TRP A 42 -18.22 2.99 -9.86
CA TRP A 42 -16.94 2.73 -10.51
C TRP A 42 -16.80 1.32 -11.08
N ALA A 43 -17.54 0.34 -10.55
CA ALA A 43 -17.53 -1.03 -11.08
C ALA A 43 -18.31 -1.14 -12.40
N THR A 44 -19.15 -0.15 -12.73
CA THR A 44 -19.80 -0.06 -14.05
C THR A 44 -18.92 0.61 -15.10
N SER A 45 -17.88 1.33 -14.68
CA SER A 45 -16.87 1.89 -15.57
C SER A 45 -15.72 0.92 -15.80
N THR A 46 -15.97 -0.23 -16.43
CA THR A 46 -14.88 -0.96 -17.07
C THR A 46 -14.40 -0.15 -18.28
N PRO A 47 -13.14 0.34 -18.32
CA PRO A 47 -12.60 0.92 -19.54
C PRO A 47 -12.63 -0.14 -20.64
N SER A 48 -13.43 0.07 -21.68
CA SER A 48 -13.47 -0.82 -22.82
C SER A 48 -12.16 -0.67 -23.58
N TRP A 49 -11.20 -1.56 -23.30
CA TRP A 49 -10.03 -1.71 -24.13
C TRP A 49 -10.48 -2.19 -25.51
N GLN A 50 -10.56 -1.25 -26.45
CA GLN A 50 -10.81 -1.54 -27.85
C GLN A 50 -9.52 -2.17 -28.42
N PRO A 51 -9.52 -3.45 -28.82
CA PRO A 51 -8.37 -4.03 -29.47
C PRO A 51 -8.10 -3.23 -30.75
N ALA A 52 -6.82 -2.88 -30.97
CA ALA A 52 -6.40 -2.18 -32.17
C ALA A 52 -6.91 -2.95 -33.41
N GLY A 53 -7.72 -2.28 -34.22
CA GLY A 53 -8.30 -2.89 -35.42
C GLY A 53 -7.20 -3.41 -36.35
N PRO A 54 -7.48 -4.47 -37.14
CA PRO A 54 -6.51 -5.01 -38.08
C PRO A 54 -6.06 -3.91 -39.05
N VAL A 55 -4.77 -3.58 -38.99
CA VAL A 55 -4.15 -2.62 -39.92
C VAL A 55 -4.23 -3.23 -41.31
N ALA A 56 -4.95 -2.57 -42.22
CA ALA A 56 -5.03 -3.00 -43.61
C ALA A 56 -3.61 -3.07 -44.22
N PRO A 57 -3.23 -4.18 -44.87
CA PRO A 57 -1.93 -4.29 -45.50
C PRO A 57 -1.80 -3.21 -46.57
N THR A 58 -0.76 -2.39 -46.44
CA THR A 58 -0.42 -1.37 -47.44
C THR A 58 -0.12 -2.09 -48.77
N PRO A 59 -0.73 -1.68 -49.90
CA PRO A 59 -0.47 -2.32 -51.19
C PRO A 59 1.01 -2.14 -51.55
N ALA A 60 1.72 -3.26 -51.62
CA ALA A 60 3.11 -3.30 -52.05
C ALA A 60 3.20 -2.88 -53.51
N GLY A 61 3.71 -1.66 -53.76
CA GLY A 61 4.05 -1.21 -55.10
C GLY A 61 5.09 -2.13 -55.73
N ALA A 62 4.77 -2.68 -56.90
CA ALA A 62 5.65 -3.58 -57.63
C ALA A 62 6.98 -2.89 -58.00
N PRO A 63 8.16 -3.46 -57.65
CA PRO A 63 9.42 -2.87 -58.01
C PRO A 63 9.76 -3.12 -59.49
N ALA A 64 9.93 -2.04 -60.25
CA ALA A 64 10.47 -2.11 -61.61
C ALA A 64 11.90 -2.68 -61.60
N GLY A 65 12.16 -3.62 -62.52
CA GLY A 65 13.44 -4.29 -62.68
C GLY A 65 14.55 -3.34 -63.12
N VAL A 66 15.60 -3.23 -62.31
CA VAL A 66 16.84 -2.50 -62.63
C VAL A 66 18.00 -3.42 -62.29
N THR A 67 18.90 -3.58 -63.25
CA THR A 67 19.94 -4.61 -63.32
C THR A 67 21.11 -4.39 -62.35
N GLY A 68 21.38 -5.42 -61.53
CA GLY A 68 22.70 -6.05 -61.43
C GLY A 68 23.76 -5.47 -60.49
N ARG A 69 24.29 -4.27 -60.73
CA ARG A 69 25.58 -3.89 -60.11
C ARG A 69 25.66 -2.47 -59.53
N THR A 70 24.80 -1.56 -59.93
CA THR A 70 24.69 -0.19 -59.35
C THR A 70 23.73 -0.09 -58.16
N ARG A 71 22.90 -1.11 -57.90
CA ARG A 71 21.90 -1.12 -56.81
C ARG A 71 22.47 -1.15 -55.39
N ARG A 72 23.68 -1.71 -55.18
CA ARG A 72 24.26 -1.79 -53.82
C ARG A 72 24.76 -0.44 -53.30
N ALA A 73 25.20 0.45 -54.19
CA ALA A 73 25.65 1.79 -53.80
C ALA A 73 24.48 2.73 -53.48
N VAL A 74 23.37 2.61 -54.22
CA VAL A 74 22.20 3.50 -54.03
C VAL A 74 21.33 3.07 -52.84
N ALA A 75 21.23 1.76 -52.56
CA ALA A 75 20.50 1.26 -51.39
C ALA A 75 21.14 1.67 -50.04
N GLY A 76 22.48 1.78 -49.99
CA GLY A 76 23.18 2.25 -48.80
C GLY A 76 22.90 3.73 -48.47
N ALA A 77 22.80 4.57 -49.50
CA ALA A 77 22.54 6.00 -49.32
C ALA A 77 21.11 6.30 -48.82
N ALA A 78 20.11 5.54 -49.28
CA ALA A 78 18.72 5.72 -48.87
C ALA A 78 18.47 5.35 -47.40
N LEU A 79 19.09 4.26 -46.91
CA LEU A 79 18.95 3.85 -45.50
C LEU A 79 19.66 4.81 -44.54
N ALA A 80 20.82 5.36 -44.93
CA ALA A 80 21.53 6.37 -44.14
C ALA A 80 20.71 7.68 -44.02
N GLY A 81 20.02 8.09 -45.09
CA GLY A 81 19.16 9.28 -45.07
C GLY A 81 17.95 9.16 -44.13
N VAL A 82 17.29 7.99 -44.10
CA VAL A 82 16.15 7.75 -43.21
C VAL A 82 16.57 7.73 -41.75
N ALA A 83 17.70 7.09 -41.43
CA ALA A 83 18.23 7.07 -40.07
C ALA A 83 18.60 8.48 -39.58
N ALA A 84 19.29 9.26 -40.40
CA ALA A 84 19.63 10.65 -40.07
C ALA A 84 18.38 11.54 -39.91
N GLY A 85 17.37 11.36 -40.77
CA GLY A 85 16.10 12.09 -40.69
C GLY A 85 15.31 11.79 -39.42
N ALA A 86 15.23 10.52 -39.00
CA ALA A 86 14.54 10.12 -37.77
C ALA A 86 15.22 10.70 -36.51
N VAL A 87 16.55 10.73 -36.49
CA VAL A 87 17.32 11.35 -35.40
C VAL A 87 17.11 12.88 -35.38
N ALA A 88 17.13 13.55 -36.53
CA ALA A 88 16.87 14.98 -36.60
C ALA A 88 15.43 15.34 -36.17
N ALA A 89 14.44 14.52 -36.54
CA ALA A 89 13.05 14.71 -36.16
C ALA A 89 12.84 14.51 -34.65
N THR A 90 13.45 13.49 -34.05
CA THR A 90 13.40 13.29 -32.59
C THR A 90 14.07 14.45 -31.85
N PHE A 91 15.22 14.92 -32.31
CA PHE A 91 15.87 16.10 -31.74
C PHE A 91 15.01 17.37 -31.86
N LEU A 92 14.36 17.60 -33.00
CA LEU A 92 13.46 18.75 -33.19
C LEU A 92 12.24 18.67 -32.29
N VAL A 93 11.61 17.50 -32.16
CA VAL A 93 10.47 17.30 -31.27
C VAL A 93 10.89 17.54 -29.81
N SER A 94 12.02 16.96 -29.37
CA SER A 94 12.56 17.21 -28.04
C SER A 94 12.87 18.69 -27.79
N ALA A 95 13.47 19.39 -28.76
CA ALA A 95 13.78 20.81 -28.65
C ALA A 95 12.51 21.68 -28.56
N VAL A 96 11.45 21.34 -29.30
CA VAL A 96 10.15 22.03 -29.21
C VAL A 96 9.52 21.80 -27.84
N PHE A 97 9.51 20.57 -27.32
CA PHE A 97 8.98 20.30 -25.98
C PHE A 97 9.76 21.05 -24.90
N ILE A 98 11.09 21.09 -24.98
CA ILE A 98 11.93 21.82 -24.03
C ILE A 98 11.63 23.34 -24.08
N GLY A 99 11.49 23.92 -25.27
CA GLY A 99 11.16 25.35 -25.42
C GLY A 99 9.75 25.71 -24.95
N THR A 100 8.74 24.87 -25.25
CA THR A 100 7.34 25.13 -24.84
C THR A 100 7.10 24.98 -23.34
N ALA A 101 7.95 24.21 -22.65
CA ALA A 101 7.84 24.01 -21.20
C ALA A 101 8.19 25.29 -20.42
N GLU A 102 9.09 26.13 -20.92
CA GLU A 102 9.56 27.33 -20.22
C GLU A 102 8.57 28.51 -20.30
N ASP A 103 7.81 28.63 -21.39
CA ASP A 103 6.80 29.69 -21.55
C ASP A 103 5.49 29.39 -20.80
N ILE A 104 5.06 28.12 -20.78
CA ILE A 104 3.87 27.71 -20.03
C ILE A 104 4.12 27.79 -18.52
N GLY A 105 5.35 27.49 -18.08
CA GLY A 105 5.75 27.56 -16.67
C GLY A 105 5.73 28.97 -16.09
N ARG A 106 6.19 29.99 -16.84
CA ARG A 106 6.11 31.39 -16.38
C ARG A 106 4.68 31.90 -16.33
N ALA A 107 3.86 31.59 -17.34
CA ALA A 107 2.47 32.03 -17.39
C ALA A 107 1.61 31.42 -16.28
N MET A 108 1.79 30.13 -15.95
CA MET A 108 1.08 29.51 -14.82
C MET A 108 1.66 29.91 -13.46
N GLY A 109 2.96 30.22 -13.39
CA GLY A 109 3.63 30.64 -12.15
C GLY A 109 3.17 32.01 -11.65
N GLU A 110 2.94 32.99 -12.53
CA GLU A 110 2.54 34.34 -12.12
C GLU A 110 1.10 34.43 -11.61
N GLU A 111 0.20 33.52 -12.01
CA GLU A 111 -1.20 33.54 -11.60
C GLU A 111 -1.52 32.61 -10.42
N LEU A 112 -0.77 31.51 -10.28
CA LEU A 112 -1.00 30.50 -9.24
C LEU A 112 -0.11 30.68 -7.99
N ALA A 113 1.04 31.34 -8.10
CA ALA A 113 1.98 31.50 -7.00
C ALA A 113 1.42 32.25 -5.77
N PRO A 114 0.70 33.39 -5.89
CA PRO A 114 0.28 34.13 -4.69
C PRO A 114 -0.83 33.43 -3.89
N GLY A 115 -1.61 32.54 -4.51
CA GLY A 115 -2.69 31.82 -3.83
C GLY A 115 -2.24 30.55 -3.08
N ILE A 116 -1.24 29.85 -3.61
CA ILE A 116 -0.81 28.56 -3.05
C ILE A 116 0.16 28.75 -1.87
N THR A 117 1.09 29.71 -1.93
CA THR A 117 2.04 29.89 -0.82
C THR A 117 1.40 30.37 0.47
N GLU A 118 0.36 31.20 0.40
CA GLU A 118 -0.35 31.67 1.60
C GLU A 118 -1.27 30.56 2.15
N GLY A 119 -2.07 29.93 1.29
CA GLY A 119 -3.00 28.87 1.70
C GLY A 119 -2.31 27.59 2.19
N VAL A 120 -1.17 27.21 1.62
CA VAL A 120 -0.41 26.02 2.05
C VAL A 120 0.33 26.27 3.35
N ARG A 121 0.86 27.48 3.58
CA ARG A 121 1.58 27.78 4.82
C ARG A 121 0.65 27.86 6.02
N GLU A 122 -0.53 28.43 5.84
CA GLU A 122 -1.55 28.51 6.91
C GLU A 122 -2.20 27.13 7.13
N GLY A 123 -2.54 26.40 6.06
CA GLY A 123 -3.12 25.05 6.15
C GLY A 123 -2.18 23.96 6.67
N MET A 124 -0.87 24.03 6.39
CA MET A 124 0.10 23.04 6.89
C MET A 124 0.49 23.25 8.35
N VAL A 125 0.43 24.48 8.88
CA VAL A 125 0.78 24.73 10.29
C VAL A 125 -0.38 24.32 11.19
N GLU A 126 -1.61 24.70 10.88
CA GLU A 126 -2.77 24.37 11.70
C GLU A 126 -3.21 22.91 11.49
N GLY A 127 -3.37 22.47 10.23
CA GLY A 127 -3.72 21.10 9.92
C GLY A 127 -2.59 20.09 10.19
N GLY A 128 -1.32 20.50 10.07
CA GLY A 128 -0.18 19.64 10.38
C GLY A 128 0.00 19.44 11.88
N GLN A 129 -0.33 20.45 12.70
CA GLN A 129 -0.23 20.34 14.15
C GLN A 129 -1.39 19.52 14.71
N GLU A 130 -2.63 19.72 14.27
CA GLU A 130 -3.75 18.84 14.64
C GLU A 130 -3.58 17.41 14.13
N SER A 131 -3.04 17.22 12.92
CA SER A 131 -2.71 15.90 12.37
C SER A 131 -1.60 15.21 13.16
N MET A 132 -0.52 15.92 13.51
CA MET A 132 0.54 15.37 14.35
C MET A 132 0.07 15.10 15.77
N ASP A 133 -0.79 15.94 16.36
CA ASP A 133 -1.28 15.74 17.73
C ASP A 133 -2.34 14.63 17.77
N ALA A 134 -3.15 14.45 16.72
CA ALA A 134 -4.02 13.28 16.56
C ALA A 134 -3.22 12.00 16.30
N MET A 135 -2.14 12.08 15.51
CA MET A 135 -1.26 10.96 15.23
C MET A 135 -0.41 10.58 16.44
N LEU A 136 0.22 11.54 17.15
CA LEU A 136 0.95 11.29 18.40
C LEU A 136 0.00 10.98 19.54
N GLY A 137 -1.16 11.62 19.64
CA GLY A 137 -2.16 11.32 20.68
C GLY A 137 -2.76 9.93 20.50
N GLY A 138 -2.98 9.51 19.24
CA GLY A 138 -3.32 8.14 18.92
C GLY A 138 -2.15 7.18 19.19
N MET A 139 -0.94 7.50 18.74
CA MET A 139 0.20 6.58 18.82
C MET A 139 0.87 6.52 20.21
N LEU A 140 0.77 7.56 21.03
CA LEU A 140 1.39 7.66 22.36
C LEU A 140 0.38 7.76 23.51
N GLY A 141 -0.90 7.93 23.21
CA GLY A 141 -1.95 7.76 24.20
C GLY A 141 -1.98 6.31 24.68
N GLU A 142 -2.36 6.10 25.95
CA GLU A 142 -2.55 4.78 26.56
C GLU A 142 -3.43 3.83 25.71
N GLU A 143 -4.22 4.39 24.79
CA GLU A 143 -5.16 3.67 23.93
C GLU A 143 -4.61 3.22 22.56
N GLY A 144 -3.51 3.78 22.04
CA GLY A 144 -3.10 3.47 20.65
C GLY A 144 -1.66 3.02 20.40
N MET A 145 -0.83 2.87 21.45
CA MET A 145 0.27 1.88 21.39
C MET A 145 -0.21 0.44 21.65
N GLY A 146 -1.39 0.25 22.24
CA GLY A 146 -1.96 -1.08 22.47
C GLY A 146 -2.59 -1.69 21.22
N GLY A 147 -3.17 -0.88 20.33
CA GLY A 147 -4.06 -1.37 19.27
C GLY A 147 -3.41 -1.92 17.99
N TRP A 148 -2.10 -1.72 17.78
CA TRP A 148 -1.43 -2.17 16.54
C TRP A 148 -0.66 -3.50 16.67
N TYR A 149 -0.32 -3.93 17.88
CA TYR A 149 0.41 -5.19 18.13
C TYR A 149 -0.09 -5.99 19.34
N GLY A 150 -1.11 -5.53 20.05
CA GLY A 150 -1.70 -6.26 21.17
C GLY A 150 -3.20 -6.34 21.02
N GLY A 151 -3.75 -7.54 21.18
CA GLY A 151 -5.17 -7.69 21.48
C GLY A 151 -5.57 -6.74 22.60
N MET A 152 -6.82 -6.28 22.56
CA MET A 152 -7.46 -5.42 23.54
C MET A 152 -6.95 -5.72 24.97
N PRO A 153 -6.58 -4.70 25.78
CA PRO A 153 -6.07 -4.93 27.12
C PRO A 153 -7.06 -5.75 27.95
N GLY A 154 -6.74 -7.03 28.15
CA GLY A 154 -7.51 -7.95 28.97
C GLY A 154 -8.18 -9.13 28.28
N GLU A 155 -8.05 -9.32 26.95
CA GLU A 155 -8.45 -10.59 26.34
C GLU A 155 -7.33 -11.62 26.50
N ALA A 156 -7.58 -12.63 27.34
CA ALA A 156 -6.72 -13.80 27.42
C ALA A 156 -6.62 -14.44 26.02
N VAL A 157 -5.39 -14.63 25.54
CA VAL A 157 -5.15 -15.28 24.26
C VAL A 157 -5.78 -16.67 24.29
N GLU A 158 -6.55 -17.00 23.25
CA GLU A 158 -7.16 -18.32 23.11
C GLU A 158 -6.06 -19.38 22.95
N GLN A 159 -5.89 -20.23 23.97
CA GLN A 159 -4.88 -21.29 23.97
C GLN A 159 -5.48 -22.66 23.65
N PHE A 160 -4.73 -23.45 22.88
CA PHE A 160 -5.03 -24.83 22.50
C PHE A 160 -4.00 -25.79 23.14
N PRO A 161 -4.32 -27.09 23.25
CA PRO A 161 -3.34 -28.09 23.63
C PRO A 161 -2.15 -28.11 22.64
N PRO A 162 -0.92 -28.40 23.10
CA PRO A 162 0.24 -28.46 22.22
C PRO A 162 0.10 -29.60 21.21
N VAL A 163 0.66 -29.40 20.02
CA VAL A 163 0.62 -30.33 18.89
C VAL A 163 1.98 -31.01 18.76
N GLU A 164 2.02 -32.34 18.59
CA GLU A 164 3.29 -33.07 18.45
C GLU A 164 4.11 -32.58 17.23
N PRO A 165 5.43 -32.36 17.37
CA PRO A 165 6.27 -31.85 16.29
C PRO A 165 6.63 -32.97 15.30
N THR A 166 5.74 -33.26 14.36
CA THR A 166 5.95 -34.28 13.32
C THR A 166 6.23 -33.66 11.96
N GLY A 167 7.24 -34.16 11.25
CA GLY A 167 7.47 -33.81 9.85
C GLY A 167 8.08 -32.42 9.59
N LEU A 168 8.60 -31.74 10.62
CA LEU A 168 9.14 -30.37 10.50
C LEU A 168 10.44 -30.28 9.68
N GLY A 169 11.22 -31.37 9.64
CA GLY A 169 12.45 -31.43 8.87
C GLY A 169 13.50 -32.40 9.45
N PRO A 170 14.69 -32.46 8.83
CA PRO A 170 15.76 -33.38 9.20
C PRO A 170 16.76 -32.80 10.21
N ASP A 171 16.66 -31.53 10.62
CA ASP A 171 17.64 -30.89 11.49
C ASP A 171 17.47 -31.36 12.94
N GLU A 172 18.45 -32.08 13.47
CA GLU A 172 18.38 -32.64 14.83
C GLU A 172 18.33 -31.56 15.92
N THR A 173 18.95 -30.40 15.70
CA THR A 173 18.98 -29.31 16.69
C THR A 173 17.61 -28.64 16.76
N LEU A 174 17.03 -28.31 15.60
CA LEU A 174 15.70 -27.71 15.55
C LEU A 174 14.61 -28.71 16.01
N ASN A 175 14.78 -30.00 15.72
CA ASN A 175 13.90 -31.05 16.27
C ASN A 175 13.98 -31.15 17.80
N ALA A 176 15.16 -30.90 18.40
CA ALA A 176 15.30 -30.86 19.85
C ALA A 176 14.56 -29.65 20.46
N TYR A 177 14.69 -28.46 19.86
CA TYR A 177 13.91 -27.29 20.29
C TYR A 177 12.41 -27.51 20.13
N ALA A 178 11.95 -28.10 19.03
CA ALA A 178 10.55 -28.43 18.83
C ALA A 178 10.01 -29.41 19.87
N GLY A 179 10.82 -30.41 20.27
CA GLY A 179 10.49 -31.34 21.35
C GLY A 179 10.34 -30.64 22.71
N ALA A 180 11.31 -29.79 23.08
CA ALA A 180 11.25 -29.03 24.33
C ALA A 180 10.08 -28.02 24.35
N CYS A 181 9.82 -27.35 23.22
CA CYS A 181 8.67 -26.48 23.02
C CYS A 181 7.34 -27.24 23.25
N PHE A 182 7.21 -28.45 22.70
CA PHE A 182 6.04 -29.31 22.93
C PHE A 182 5.87 -29.69 24.42
N GLU A 183 6.98 -30.02 25.10
CA GLU A 183 7.00 -30.34 26.53
C GLU A 183 6.65 -29.16 27.44
N GLY A 184 6.63 -27.93 26.89
CA GLY A 184 6.19 -26.73 27.58
C GLY A 184 7.31 -25.74 27.92
N ASP A 185 8.53 -25.96 27.42
CA ASP A 185 9.57 -24.94 27.49
C ASP A 185 9.34 -23.87 26.42
N LEU A 186 8.66 -22.80 26.80
CA LEU A 186 8.25 -21.75 25.86
C LEU A 186 9.44 -20.94 25.33
N GLN A 187 10.58 -20.91 26.04
CA GLN A 187 11.80 -20.32 25.51
C GLN A 187 12.33 -21.13 24.31
N SER A 188 12.25 -22.46 24.38
CA SER A 188 12.61 -23.32 23.24
C SER A 188 11.71 -23.10 22.02
N CYS A 189 10.47 -22.63 22.19
CA CYS A 189 9.62 -22.24 21.05
C CYS A 189 10.12 -20.94 20.38
N ASP A 190 10.53 -19.96 21.18
CA ASP A 190 11.07 -18.69 20.71
C ASP A 190 12.42 -18.90 19.99
N ASP A 191 13.31 -19.71 20.58
CA ASP A 191 14.58 -20.12 19.97
C ASP A 191 14.35 -20.86 18.65
N LEU A 192 13.39 -21.78 18.59
CA LEU A 192 13.04 -22.50 17.36
C LEU A 192 12.60 -21.54 16.25
N MET A 193 11.73 -20.57 16.56
CA MET A 193 11.26 -19.59 15.59
C MET A 193 12.43 -18.75 15.06
N TYR A 194 13.32 -18.28 15.95
CA TYR A 194 14.44 -17.42 15.58
C TYR A 194 15.55 -18.13 14.78
N ASP A 195 15.90 -19.36 15.16
CA ASP A 195 16.98 -20.12 14.52
C ASP A 195 16.53 -20.86 13.25
N SER A 196 15.22 -20.96 13.02
CA SER A 196 14.67 -21.64 11.84
C SER A 196 14.95 -20.89 10.53
N PRO A 197 15.10 -21.61 9.39
CA PRO A 197 15.11 -20.97 8.09
C PRO A 197 13.77 -20.26 7.81
N PRO A 198 13.78 -19.11 7.11
CA PRO A 198 12.56 -18.39 6.80
C PRO A 198 11.62 -19.22 5.93
N LEU A 199 10.33 -19.15 6.22
CA LEU A 199 9.22 -19.91 5.64
C LEU A 199 9.37 -21.44 5.75
N SER A 200 10.05 -21.92 6.79
CA SER A 200 10.15 -23.35 7.08
C SER A 200 9.03 -23.83 8.01
N ASP A 201 8.76 -25.14 7.98
CA ASP A 201 7.79 -25.76 8.90
C ASP A 201 8.22 -25.57 10.38
N TYR A 202 9.53 -25.44 10.64
CA TYR A 202 10.06 -25.09 11.97
C TYR A 202 9.64 -23.68 12.41
N GLU A 203 9.75 -22.68 11.51
CA GLU A 203 9.34 -21.30 11.80
C GLU A 203 7.84 -21.23 12.07
N GLU A 204 7.04 -21.88 11.21
CA GLU A 204 5.59 -21.92 11.35
C GLU A 204 5.20 -22.58 12.69
N TYR A 205 5.80 -23.72 13.02
CA TYR A 205 5.56 -24.39 14.30
C TYR A 205 5.97 -23.53 15.51
N GLY A 206 7.15 -22.92 15.47
CA GLY A 206 7.63 -21.99 16.52
C GLY A 206 6.70 -20.78 16.69
N SER A 207 6.23 -20.18 15.60
CA SER A 207 5.33 -19.01 15.61
C SER A 207 3.95 -19.28 16.25
N THR A 208 3.58 -20.55 16.42
CA THR A 208 2.34 -21.00 17.07
C THR A 208 2.55 -21.43 18.52
N CYS A 209 3.77 -21.28 19.05
CA CYS A 209 4.15 -21.74 20.38
C CYS A 209 3.87 -23.24 20.59
N GLY A 210 4.26 -24.06 19.61
CA GLY A 210 4.01 -25.51 19.62
C GLY A 210 2.54 -25.88 19.39
N GLY A 211 1.82 -25.05 18.62
CA GLY A 211 0.39 -25.20 18.32
C GLY A 211 -0.56 -24.68 19.40
N ARG A 212 -0.04 -24.00 20.44
CA ARG A 212 -0.85 -23.46 21.54
C ARG A 212 -1.64 -22.23 21.13
N VAL A 213 -1.17 -21.45 20.17
CA VAL A 213 -1.85 -20.25 19.68
C VAL A 213 -1.79 -20.19 18.15
N LYS A 214 -2.59 -19.31 17.53
CA LYS A 214 -2.43 -19.07 16.09
C LYS A 214 -1.10 -18.36 15.83
N SER A 215 -0.50 -18.61 14.67
CA SER A 215 0.76 -18.00 14.25
C SER A 215 0.74 -16.48 14.46
N PHE A 216 1.76 -15.94 15.13
CA PHE A 216 1.93 -14.51 15.37
C PHE A 216 0.82 -13.84 16.20
N THR A 217 0.07 -14.62 16.99
CA THR A 217 -0.90 -14.06 17.95
C THR A 217 -0.21 -13.40 19.13
N VAL A 218 0.96 -13.91 19.51
CA VAL A 218 1.82 -13.37 20.56
C VAL A 218 3.16 -12.98 19.96
N MET A 219 3.83 -12.00 20.58
CA MET A 219 5.14 -11.54 20.13
C MET A 219 6.26 -12.49 20.59
N ALA A 220 6.12 -13.06 21.79
CA ALA A 220 7.00 -14.09 22.31
C ALA A 220 6.15 -15.17 23.00
N CYS A 221 6.50 -16.43 22.77
CA CYS A 221 5.83 -17.56 23.38
C CYS A 221 5.99 -17.57 24.90
N THR A 222 7.10 -17.04 25.41
CA THR A 222 7.33 -16.84 26.85
C THR A 222 6.33 -15.91 27.54
N GLU A 223 5.52 -15.14 26.81
CA GLU A 223 4.43 -14.34 27.39
C GLU A 223 3.19 -15.17 27.78
N LEU A 224 3.16 -16.46 27.44
CA LEU A 224 2.04 -17.37 27.76
C LEU A 224 2.16 -18.07 29.13
N GLU A 225 3.24 -17.82 29.89
CA GLU A 225 3.49 -18.40 31.23
C GLU A 225 2.49 -17.94 32.32
#